data_AF-A0A7C6TQ06-F1
#
_entry.id   AF-A0A7C6TQ06-F1
#
_cell.length_a   1.000
_cell.length_b   1.000
_cell.length_c   1.000
_cell.angle_alpha   90.00
_cell.angle_beta   90.00
_cell.angle_gamma   90.00
#
_symmetry.space_group_name_H-M   'P 1'
#
loop_
_entity.id
_entity.type
_entity.pdbx_description
1 polymer ?
#
loop_
_entity_poly.entity_id
_entity_poly.type
_entity_poly.pdbx_seq_one_letter_code
_entity_poly.pdbx_strand_id
1 'polypeptide(L)'
;MKRRQYDDDDGRVIAPMNIDGMPYNTGLRGFLRKQMEKRREEKESDDSGNTSVPAPATDRRTEREITFHAVLAALFIALIFGGCIALFILFCTNIWFA
;
A
#
# COMPACT_ATOMS: atom_id res chain seq x y z
N MET A 1 24.69 -0.27 8.95
CA MET A 1 25.03 1.14 8.63
C MET A 1 23.80 1.79 8.01
N LYS A 2 23.29 2.86 8.61
CA LYS A 2 22.14 3.62 8.08
C LYS A 2 22.61 4.41 6.85
N ARG A 3 21.91 4.33 5.72
CA ARG A 3 22.23 5.17 4.56
C ARG A 3 21.94 6.63 4.90
N ARG A 4 22.82 7.53 4.44
CA ARG A 4 22.61 8.98 4.57
C ARG A 4 21.58 9.37 3.52
N GLN A 5 20.46 9.93 3.97
CA GLN A 5 19.45 10.55 3.13
C GLN A 5 19.78 12.05 3.13
N TYR A 6 19.78 12.67 1.96
CA TYR A 6 19.98 14.11 1.81
C TYR A 6 18.70 14.73 1.26
N ASP A 7 18.40 15.97 1.66
CA ASP A 7 17.13 16.64 1.31
C ASP A 7 17.05 17.03 -0.19
N ASP A 8 18.19 17.05 -0.88
CA ASP A 8 18.35 17.31 -2.32
C ASP A 8 18.41 16.03 -3.17
N ASP A 9 18.29 14.84 -2.55
CA ASP A 9 18.31 13.56 -3.25
C ASP A 9 16.90 13.19 -3.72
N ASP A 10 16.60 13.49 -4.99
CA ASP A 10 15.36 13.11 -5.69
C ASP A 10 15.18 11.59 -5.83
N GLY A 11 16.11 10.77 -5.32
CA GLY A 11 16.07 9.31 -5.39
C GLY A 11 16.23 8.76 -6.82
N ARG A 12 16.59 9.65 -7.76
CA ARG A 12 16.83 9.38 -9.18
C ARG A 12 18.25 8.89 -9.37
N VAL A 13 18.38 7.76 -10.06
CA VAL A 13 19.70 7.22 -10.42
C VAL A 13 20.16 7.93 -11.68
N ILE A 14 21.04 8.92 -11.53
CA ILE A 14 21.59 9.70 -12.67
C ILE A 14 22.48 8.83 -13.56
N ALA A 15 23.19 7.86 -12.97
CA ALA A 15 24.02 6.90 -13.69
C ALA A 15 24.02 5.53 -12.98
N PRO A 16 23.32 4.52 -13.51
CA PRO A 16 23.33 3.18 -12.92
C PRO A 16 24.71 2.54 -13.16
N MET A 17 25.58 2.57 -12.14
CA MET A 17 26.90 1.92 -12.17
C MET A 17 26.81 0.38 -12.03
N ASN A 18 25.86 -0.24 -12.72
CA ASN A 18 25.63 -1.69 -12.72
C ASN A 18 26.54 -2.34 -13.75
N ILE A 19 27.84 -2.42 -13.44
CA ILE A 19 28.84 -3.02 -14.33
C ILE A 19 28.97 -4.51 -13.98
N ASP A 20 28.90 -5.38 -14.99
CA ASP A 20 28.99 -6.83 -14.79
C ASP A 20 30.42 -7.27 -14.44
N GLY A 21 30.56 -8.30 -13.61
CA GLY A 21 31.87 -8.81 -13.14
C GLY A 21 32.59 -7.95 -12.08
N MET A 22 32.11 -6.76 -11.73
CA MET A 22 32.68 -5.95 -10.65
C MET A 22 32.45 -6.61 -9.26
N PRO A 23 33.38 -6.45 -8.29
CA PRO A 23 33.31 -7.11 -6.97
C PRO A 23 32.08 -6.69 -6.14
N TYR A 24 31.51 -5.53 -6.41
CA TYR A 24 30.31 -5.02 -5.74
C TYR A 24 28.99 -5.43 -6.39
N ASN A 25 29.04 -6.02 -7.59
CA ASN A 25 27.88 -6.53 -8.32
C ASN A 25 27.85 -8.07 -8.38
N THR A 26 28.90 -8.73 -7.89
CA THR A 26 29.03 -10.18 -7.81
C THR A 26 28.71 -10.69 -6.39
N GLY A 27 28.32 -11.97 -6.30
CA GLY A 27 27.98 -12.63 -5.04
C GLY A 27 26.63 -12.22 -4.44
N LEU A 28 26.44 -12.52 -3.15
CA LEU A 28 25.17 -12.32 -2.43
C LEU A 28 24.70 -10.86 -2.46
N ARG A 29 25.63 -9.91 -2.36
CA ARG A 29 25.32 -8.47 -2.32
C ARG A 29 24.78 -7.95 -3.65
N GLY A 30 25.26 -8.48 -4.77
CA GLY A 30 24.72 -8.18 -6.10
C GLY A 30 23.34 -8.79 -6.32
N PHE A 31 23.13 -10.02 -5.86
CA PHE A 31 21.82 -10.70 -5.95
C PHE A 31 20.72 -9.96 -5.18
N LEU A 32 20.98 -9.57 -3.93
CA LEU A 32 20.02 -8.79 -3.13
C LEU A 32 19.68 -7.45 -3.80
N ARG A 33 20.66 -6.79 -4.43
CA ARG A 33 20.44 -5.51 -5.10
C ARG A 33 19.54 -5.66 -6.33
N LYS A 34 19.77 -6.67 -7.17
CA LYS A 34 18.88 -7.00 -8.31
C LYS A 34 17.46 -7.32 -7.85
N GLN A 35 17.31 -8.05 -6.75
CA GLN A 35 15.99 -8.38 -6.21
C GLN A 35 15.23 -7.12 -5.71
N MET A 36 15.94 -6.17 -5.11
CA MET A 36 15.36 -4.89 -4.67
C MET A 36 14.98 -3.99 -5.86
N GLU A 37 15.82 -3.94 -6.89
CA GLU A 37 15.58 -3.18 -8.12
C GLU A 37 14.32 -3.69 -8.83
N LYS A 38 14.20 -5.02 -9.00
CA LYS A 38 13.00 -5.66 -9.56
C LYS A 38 11.72 -5.36 -8.76
N ARG A 39 11.79 -5.40 -7.41
CA ARG A 39 10.66 -5.03 -6.54
C ARG A 39 10.26 -3.56 -6.70
N ARG A 40 11.21 -2.68 -7.01
CA ARG A 40 10.95 -1.25 -7.22
C ARG A 40 10.27 -1.01 -8.57
N GLU A 41 10.73 -1.70 -9.60
CA GLU A 41 10.11 -1.69 -10.94
C GLU A 41 8.68 -2.23 -10.94
N GLU A 42 8.43 -3.36 -10.25
CA GLU A 42 7.08 -3.92 -10.09
C GLU A 42 6.13 -2.92 -9.41
N LYS A 43 6.63 -2.21 -8.37
CA LYS A 43 5.86 -1.22 -7.63
C LYS A 43 5.55 0.05 -8.44
N GLU A 44 6.44 0.46 -9.35
CA GLU A 44 6.20 1.57 -10.28
C GLU A 44 5.21 1.17 -11.40
N SER A 45 5.18 -0.11 -11.81
CA SER A 45 4.23 -0.60 -12.82
C SER A 45 2.79 -0.74 -12.32
N ASP A 46 2.59 -1.10 -11.04
CA ASP A 46 1.25 -1.19 -10.43
C ASP A 46 0.62 0.20 -10.17
N ASP A 47 1.42 1.26 -10.06
CA ASP A 47 0.95 2.65 -9.82
C ASP A 47 0.34 3.31 -11.07
N SER A 48 0.56 2.75 -12.26
CA SER A 48 -0.01 3.30 -13.51
C SER A 48 -1.44 2.83 -13.82
N GLY A 49 -2.03 1.93 -13.02
CA GLY A 49 -3.31 1.29 -13.32
C GLY A 49 -4.51 1.69 -12.45
N ASN A 50 -4.31 2.39 -11.34
CA ASN A 50 -5.42 2.68 -10.42
C ASN A 50 -5.28 4.06 -9.79
N THR A 51 -6.34 4.87 -9.88
CA THR A 51 -6.50 6.16 -9.19
C THR A 51 -6.60 5.95 -7.68
N SER A 52 -5.48 5.60 -7.04
CA SER A 52 -5.33 5.62 -5.60
C SER A 52 -3.90 6.01 -5.27
N VAL A 53 -3.73 7.33 -5.16
CA VAL A 53 -2.72 8.08 -4.38
C VAL A 53 -1.34 7.41 -4.28
N PRO A 54 -0.29 8.00 -4.87
CA PRO A 54 1.06 7.46 -4.76
C PRO A 54 1.38 7.29 -3.29
N ALA A 55 2.07 6.23 -2.91
CA ALA A 55 2.57 6.09 -1.55
C ALA A 55 3.95 6.75 -1.46
N PRO A 56 4.06 8.06 -1.11
CA PRO A 56 5.33 8.60 -0.69
C PRO A 56 5.71 7.93 0.63
N ALA A 57 7.00 7.79 0.86
CA ALA A 57 7.53 7.32 2.12
C ALA A 57 6.98 8.18 3.26
N THR A 58 5.92 7.72 3.92
CA THR A 58 5.20 8.55 4.88
C THR A 58 5.37 8.00 6.28
N ASP A 59 5.72 8.93 7.14
CA ASP A 59 5.69 8.88 8.58
C ASP A 59 4.53 8.01 9.11
N ARG A 60 4.78 7.23 10.17
CA ARG A 60 3.82 6.31 10.83
C ARG A 60 2.44 6.93 11.16
N ARG A 61 2.36 8.26 11.11
CA ARG A 61 1.16 9.05 11.32
C ARG A 61 0.22 9.00 10.11
N THR A 62 0.75 9.02 8.89
CA THR A 62 -0.03 9.00 7.65
C THR A 62 -0.63 7.61 7.37
N GLU A 63 0.03 6.54 7.82
CA GLU A 63 -0.51 5.18 7.72
C GLU A 63 -1.84 5.01 8.46
N ARG A 64 -2.00 5.69 9.61
CA ARG A 64 -3.23 5.60 10.41
C ARG A 64 -4.41 6.28 9.73
N GLU A 65 -4.19 7.47 9.16
CA GLU A 65 -5.24 8.26 8.52
C GLU A 65 -5.89 7.48 7.36
N ILE A 66 -5.08 6.81 6.54
CA ILE A 66 -5.59 6.00 5.43
C ILE A 66 -6.41 4.81 5.95
N THR A 67 -5.94 4.12 7.00
CA THR A 67 -6.70 3.01 7.59
C THR A 67 -8.01 3.44 8.25
N PHE A 68 -8.07 4.65 8.83
CA PHE A 68 -9.29 5.18 9.46
C PHE A 68 -10.42 5.38 8.43
N HIS A 69 -10.12 5.94 7.26
CA HIS A 69 -11.12 6.12 6.21
C HIS A 69 -11.64 4.78 5.67
N ALA A 70 -10.76 3.79 5.49
CA ALA A 70 -11.15 2.45 5.05
C ALA A 70 -12.04 1.74 6.09
N VAL A 71 -11.69 1.82 7.37
CA VAL A 71 -12.49 1.25 8.47
C VAL A 71 -13.85 1.93 8.57
N LEU A 72 -13.90 3.26 8.43
CA LEU A 72 -15.16 4.01 8.45
C LEU A 72 -16.08 3.58 7.30
N ALA A 73 -15.55 3.42 6.08
CA ALA A 73 -16.32 2.94 4.94
C ALA A 73 -16.87 1.51 5.17
N ALA A 74 -16.04 0.60 5.69
CA ALA A 74 -16.47 -0.75 6.03
C ALA A 74 -17.58 -0.77 7.10
N LEU A 75 -17.48 0.09 8.11
CA LEU A 75 -18.49 0.25 9.16
C LEU A 75 -19.83 0.73 8.57
N PHE A 76 -19.81 1.70 7.64
CA PHE A 76 -21.03 2.16 6.96
C PHE A 76 -21.72 1.03 6.19
N ILE A 77 -20.96 0.23 5.45
CA ILE A 77 -21.51 -0.91 4.71
C ILE A 77 -22.14 -1.92 5.69
N ALA A 78 -21.43 -2.28 6.76
CA ALA A 78 -21.93 -3.19 7.77
C ALA A 78 -23.21 -2.66 8.45
N LEU A 79 -23.29 -1.35 8.70
CA LEU A 79 -24.47 -0.71 9.28
C LEU A 79 -25.67 -0.76 8.35
N ILE A 80 -25.48 -0.52 7.04
CA ILE A 80 -26.57 -0.59 6.06
C ILE A 80 -27.10 -2.03 5.97
N PHE A 81 -26.21 -3.01 5.76
CA PHE A 81 -26.62 -4.42 5.64
C PHE A 81 -27.22 -4.94 6.96
N GLY A 82 -26.58 -4.67 8.09
CA GLY A 82 -27.09 -5.05 9.41
C GLY A 82 -28.43 -4.38 9.72
N GLY A 83 -28.59 -3.11 9.37
CA GLY A 83 -29.85 -2.37 9.52
C GLY A 83 -30.97 -2.95 8.66
N CYS A 84 -30.71 -3.26 7.39
CA CYS A 84 -31.68 -3.90 6.51
C CYS A 84 -32.12 -5.27 7.04
N ILE A 85 -31.18 -6.10 7.51
CA ILE A 85 -31.49 -7.41 8.09
C ILE A 85 -32.30 -7.24 9.39
N ALA A 86 -31.90 -6.33 10.27
CA ALA A 86 -32.61 -6.07 11.52
C ALA A 86 -34.04 -5.57 11.28
N LEU A 87 -34.22 -4.63 10.34
CA LEU A 87 -35.54 -4.16 9.92
C LEU A 87 -36.38 -5.28 9.31
N PHE A 88 -35.78 -6.14 8.49
CA PHE A 88 -36.46 -7.30 7.92
C PHE A 88 -36.94 -8.27 9.00
N ILE A 89 -36.08 -8.61 9.98
CA ILE A 89 -36.46 -9.46 11.11
C ILE A 89 -37.57 -8.80 11.92
N LEU A 90 -37.45 -7.51 12.24
CA LEU A 90 -38.44 -6.78 13.03
C LEU A 90 -39.79 -6.68 12.31
N PHE A 91 -39.77 -6.57 10.97
CA PHE A 91 -40.94 -6.65 10.12
C PHE A 91 -41.57 -8.05 10.16
N CYS A 92 -40.77 -9.10 10.02
CA CYS A 92 -41.25 -10.47 10.12
C CYS A 92 -41.91 -10.74 11.48
N THR A 93 -41.34 -10.25 12.59
CA THR A 93 -41.90 -10.51 13.91
C THR A 93 -43.14 -9.68 14.23
N ASN A 94 -43.20 -8.40 13.86
CA ASN A 94 -44.30 -7.51 14.27
C ASN A 94 -45.43 -7.36 13.25
N ILE A 95 -45.18 -7.65 11.97
CA ILE A 95 -46.18 -7.46 10.90
C ILE A 95 -46.58 -8.80 10.29
N TRP A 96 -45.63 -9.71 10.09
CA TRP A 96 -45.92 -10.98 9.42
C TRP A 96 -46.39 -12.09 10.39
N PHE A 97 -45.70 -12.26 11.51
CA PHE A 97 -45.98 -13.32 12.50
C PHE A 97 -46.78 -12.84 13.73
N ALA A 98 -47.27 -11.59 13.72
CA ALA A 98 -48.22 -11.06 14.69
C ALA A 98 -49.66 -11.28 14.19
#